data_AF-A0A3R8S385-F1
#
_entry.id   AF-A0A3R8S385-F1
#
_cell.length_a   1.000
_cell.length_b   1.000
_cell.length_c   1.000
_cell.angle_alpha   90.00
_cell.angle_beta   90.00
_cell.angle_gamma   90.00
#
_symmetry.space_group_name_H-M   'P 1'
#
loop_
_entity.id
_entity.type
_entity.pdbx_description
1 polymer ?
#
loop_
_entity_poly.entity_id
_entity_poly.type
_entity_poly.pdbx_seq_one_letter_code
_entity_poly.pdbx_strand_id
1 'polypeptide(L)' 'MKIIYVKRESNVREVYRTSLGHLNWKVTYIKKYFLGMPFKTMHKYTHTFFTKKNNRVEKMLFV' A
#
# COMPACT_ATOMS: atom_id res chain seq x y z
N MET A 1 -0.67 5.41 -30.07
CA MET A 1 0.11 5.74 -28.85
C MET A 1 -0.53 6.94 -28.18
N LYS A 2 -0.81 6.90 -26.86
CA LYS A 2 -1.35 8.06 -26.14
C LYS A 2 -0.21 8.92 -25.59
N ILE A 3 -0.19 10.20 -25.95
CA ILE A 3 0.81 11.18 -25.50
C ILE A 3 0.61 11.48 -24.01
N ILE A 4 -0.65 11.58 -23.57
CA ILE A 4 -1.04 11.77 -22.17
C ILE A 4 -1.86 10.56 -21.71
N TYR A 5 -1.50 9.99 -20.56
CA TYR A 5 -2.29 8.93 -19.94
C TYR A 5 -2.21 8.99 -18.42
N VAL A 6 -3.12 8.28 -17.75
CA VAL A 6 -3.14 8.14 -16.29
C VAL A 6 -2.81 6.69 -15.96
N LYS A 7 -1.89 6.47 -15.02
CA LYS A 7 -1.50 5.15 -14.54
C LYS A 7 -1.69 5.07 -13.03
N ARG A 8 -2.21 3.92 -12.57
CA ARG A 8 -2.32 3.57 -11.16
C ARG A 8 -1.19 2.61 -10.80
N GLU A 9 -0.49 2.92 -9.71
CA GLU A 9 0.58 2.09 -9.16
C GLU A 9 0.28 1.83 -7.68
N SER A 10 0.09 0.57 -7.31
CA SER A 10 -0.14 0.16 -5.91
C SER A 10 1.07 -0.60 -5.39
N ASN A 11 1.64 -0.14 -4.29
CA ASN A 11 2.77 -0.77 -3.62
C ASN A 11 2.40 -1.10 -2.18
N VAL A 12 2.68 -2.33 -1.75
CA VAL A 12 2.58 -2.72 -0.34
C VAL A 12 3.91 -2.47 0.32
N ARG A 13 3.91 -1.77 1.45
CA ARG A 13 5.08 -1.50 2.27
C ARG A 13 4.84 -2.03 3.66
N GLU A 14 5.81 -2.78 4.16
CA GLU A 14 5.85 -3.12 5.58
C GLU A 14 6.43 -1.92 6.34
N VAL A 15 5.75 -1.52 7.40
CA VAL A 15 6.11 -0.38 8.23
C VAL A 15 6.17 -0.85 9.67
N TYR A 16 7.32 -0.61 10.30
CA TYR A 16 7.51 -0.85 11.72
C TYR A 16 7.30 0.45 12.50
N ARG A 17 6.41 0.43 13.49
CA ARG A 17 6.22 1.56 14.40
C ARG A 17 6.27 1.06 15.83
N THR A 18 7.12 1.65 16.66
CA THR A 18 7.39 1.19 18.04
C THR A 18 6.13 0.98 18.88
N SER A 19 5.09 1.80 18.68
CA SER A 19 3.82 1.70 19.42
C SER A 19 2.79 0.73 18.85
N LEU A 20 2.91 0.32 17.58
CA LEU A 20 1.90 -0.48 16.87
C LEU A 20 2.44 -1.83 16.34
N GLY A 21 3.75 -2.03 16.39
CA GLY A 21 4.41 -3.21 15.82
C GLY A 21 4.49 -3.18 14.29
N HIS A 22 4.46 -4.37 13.69
CA HIS A 22 4.49 -4.57 12.24
C HIS A 22 3.12 -4.26 11.61
N LEU A 23 3.08 -3.27 10.72
CA LEU A 23 1.91 -2.92 9.92
C LEU A 23 2.22 -3.07 8.43
N ASN A 24 1.18 -3.34 7.65
CA ASN A 24 1.27 -3.30 6.20
C ASN A 24 0.46 -2.12 5.66
N TRP A 25 1.10 -1.29 4.84
CA TRP A 25 0.49 -0.14 4.17
C TRP A 25 0.42 -0.40 2.68
N LYS A 26 -0.78 -0.40 2.11
CA LYS A 26 -1.00 -0.39 0.66
C LYS A 26 -1.11 1.05 0.19
N VAL A 27 -0.04 1.54 -0.43
CA VAL A 27 0.01 2.88 -0.99
C VAL A 27 -0.32 2.82 -2.47
N THR A 28 -1.39 3.49 -2.88
CA THR A 28 -1.80 3.61 -4.27
C THR A 28 -1.57 5.03 -4.76
N TYR A 29 -0.79 5.16 -5.81
CA TYR A 29 -0.54 6.40 -6.52
C TYR A 29 -1.31 6.40 -7.83
N ILE A 30 -1.95 7.52 -8.15
CA ILE A 30 -2.53 7.80 -9.46
C ILE A 30 -1.73 8.96 -10.06
N LYS A 31 -0.96 8.68 -11.10
CA LYS A 31 -0.05 9.65 -11.73
C LYS A 31 -0.48 9.89 -13.18
N LYS A 32 -0.39 11.14 -13.63
CA LYS A 32 -0.46 11.50 -15.04
C LYS A 32 0.93 11.37 -15.66
N TYR A 33 0.97 10.78 -16.84
CA TYR A 33 2.16 10.59 -17.65
C TYR A 33 2.04 11.39 -18.93
N PHE A 34 3.15 11.98 -19.36
CA PHE A 34 3.32 12.66 -20.63
C PHE A 34 4.59 12.12 -21.28
N LEU A 35 4.50 11.65 -22.53
CA LEU A 35 5.63 11.05 -23.25
C LEU A 35 6.38 9.96 -22.46
N GLY A 36 5.67 9.19 -21.63
CA GLY A 36 6.26 8.11 -20.83
C GLY A 36 6.83 8.53 -19.47
N MET A 37 6.92 9.83 -19.16
CA MET A 37 7.38 10.32 -17.86
C MET A 37 6.21 10.78 -16.98
N PRO A 38 6.20 10.44 -15.67
CA PRO A 38 5.19 10.95 -14.74
C PRO A 38 5.46 12.43 -14.43
N PHE A 39 4.49 13.30 -14.72
CA PHE A 39 4.65 14.75 -14.47
C PHE A 39 3.83 15.26 -13.29
N LYS A 40 2.73 14.58 -12.94
CA LYS A 40 1.85 14.99 -11.82
C LYS A 40 1.25 13.80 -11.12
N THR A 41 1.32 13.80 -9.79
CA THR A 41 0.52 12.89 -8.96
C THR A 41 -0.85 13.54 -8.75
N MET A 42 -1.92 12.87 -9.17
CA MET A 42 -3.28 13.37 -8.96
C MET A 42 -3.77 13.06 -7.55
N HIS A 43 -3.68 11.79 -7.17
CA HIS A 43 -4.15 11.32 -5.87
C HIS A 43 -3.20 10.28 -5.30
N LYS A 44 -3.10 10.28 -3.98
CA LYS A 44 -2.40 9.29 -3.18
C LYS A 44 -3.36 8.74 -2.14
N TYR A 45 -3.57 7.44 -2.17
CA TYR A 45 -4.38 6.73 -1.16
C TYR A 45 -3.46 5.82 -0.36
N THR A 46 -3.58 5.86 0.96
CA THR A 46 -2.87 4.94 1.85
C THR A 46 -3.91 4.12 2.60
N HIS A 47 -3.83 2.80 2.48
CA HIS A 47 -4.66 1.89 3.25
C HIS A 47 -3.78 1.09 4.19
N THR A 48 -4.01 1.23 5.49
CA THR A 48 -3.31 0.48 6.54
C THR A 48 -4.12 -0.75 6.88
N PHE A 49 -3.50 -1.91 6.86
CA PHE A 49 -4.15 -3.16 7.24
C PHE A 49 -3.23 -4.00 8.11
N PHE A 50 -3.81 -4.64 9.11
CA PHE A 50 -3.11 -5.63 9.93
C PHE A 50 -3.17 -6.96 9.19
N THR A 51 -2.02 -7.57 8.95
CA THR A 51 -2.01 -8.97 8.53
C THR A 51 -2.31 -9.82 9.75
N LYS A 52 -3.53 -10.36 9.81
CA LYS A 52 -3.88 -11.36 10.82
C LYS A 52 -2.99 -12.57 10.59
N LYS A 53 -1.93 -12.73 11.40
CA LYS A 53 -1.21 -14.00 11.46
C LYS A 53 -2.19 -15.04 11.97
N ASN A 54 -2.62 -15.96 11.12
CA ASN A 54 -3.43 -17.09 11.52
C ASN A 54 -2.53 -18.10 12.24
N ASN A 55 -1.97 -17.73 13.38
CA ASN A 55 -1.19 -18.64 14.20
C ASN A 55 -2.17 -19.51 14.99
N ARG A 56 -2.20 -20.82 14.69
CA ARG A 56 -2.97 -21.81 15.47
C ARG A 56 -2.62 -21.77 16.97
N VAL A 57 -1.39 -21.39 17.30
CA VAL A 57 -0.88 -21.27 18.67
C VAL A 57 -1.58 -20.16 19.46
N GLU A 58 -1.85 -19.00 18.85
CA GLU A 58 -2.55 -17.90 19.55
C GLU A 58 -4.01 -18.26 19.86
N LYS A 59 -4.68 -19.07 19.01
CA LYS A 59 -6.04 -19.55 19.29
C LYS A 59 -6.12 -20.55 20.46
N MET A 60 -5.04 -21.26 20.74
CA MET A 60 -4.96 -22.26 21.82
C MET A 60 -4.76 -21.60 23.20
N LEU A 61 -4.24 -20.38 23.24
CA LEU A 61 -3.95 -19.62 24.46
C LEU A 61 -5.17 -18.87 25.02
N PHE A 62 -6.31 -18.87 24.32
CA PHE A 62 -7.57 -18.27 24.78
C PHE A 62 -8.65 -19.32 25.09
N VAL A 63 -8.25 -20.52 25.51
CA VAL A 63 -9.14 -21.55 26.10
C VAL A 63 -9.01 -21.52 27.61
#